data_AF-A0A2W7AJR6-F1
#
_entry.id   AF-A0A2W7AJR6-F1
#
_cell.length_a   1.000
_cell.length_b   1.000
_cell.length_c   1.000
_cell.angle_alpha   90.00
_cell.angle_beta   90.00
_cell.angle_gamma   90.00
#
_symmetry.space_group_name_H-M   'P 1'
#
loop_
_entity.id
_entity.type
_entity.pdbx_description
1 polymer ?
#
loop_
_entity_poly.entity_id
_entity_poly.type
_entity_poly.pdbx_seq_one_letter_code
_entity_poly.pdbx_strand_id
1 'polypeptide(L)'
;MSQELVSQTIKKFQDKLLDLSARNKLLNFKFSEKARTQIRIVNDAPDRIYKRLNDGRKLVLETLPEPDGTPPDENSEQFQQLLIEIRSTDEQYQSAIANDDERPENLQAIERLLRDKVRAKLKLPKLIGSKISPTPQQQAQGLGINPAYDLPSSVTEVRGSSSVLQTLLFPKEFERKASGLSTGVRTSIQETGRNTLYLAFGMLEWFESESSDVRFISPLLLYPVSIERKPVRGQYRYFIKAYEDEFEVNPCLRERLRRDFGIELPDFQEASSPDAYFRKVAQLIEEGIT
;
A
#
# COMPACT_ATOMS: atom_id res chain seq x y z
N MET A 1 18.46 -41.70 -2.79
CA MET A 1 19.50 -41.47 -1.76
C MET A 1 20.46 -40.33 -2.11
N SER A 2 21.11 -40.29 -3.29
CA SER A 2 22.05 -39.18 -3.60
C SER A 2 21.39 -37.81 -3.75
N GLN A 3 20.25 -37.69 -4.45
CA GLN A 3 19.54 -36.42 -4.62
C GLN A 3 18.98 -35.85 -3.32
N GLU A 4 18.54 -36.72 -2.41
CA GLU A 4 17.98 -36.32 -1.11
C GLU A 4 19.05 -35.78 -0.17
N LEU A 5 20.21 -36.45 -0.09
CA LEU A 5 21.38 -35.94 0.63
C LEU A 5 21.87 -34.60 0.07
N VAL A 6 21.86 -34.43 -1.25
CA VAL A 6 22.22 -33.17 -1.91
C VAL A 6 21.23 -32.07 -1.52
N SER A 7 19.92 -32.33 -1.60
CA SER A 7 18.88 -31.37 -1.21
C SER A 7 18.98 -30.97 0.27
N GLN A 8 19.20 -31.94 1.16
CA GLN A 8 19.40 -31.68 2.59
C GLN A 8 20.66 -30.85 2.84
N THR A 9 21.74 -31.12 2.11
CA THR A 9 23.00 -30.37 2.23
C THR A 9 22.82 -28.94 1.73
N ILE A 10 22.14 -28.75 0.60
CA ILE A 10 21.80 -27.43 0.05
C ILE A 10 20.95 -26.66 1.06
N LYS A 11 19.90 -27.27 1.64
CA LYS A 11 19.04 -26.64 2.65
C LYS A 11 19.86 -26.18 3.86
N LYS A 12 20.75 -27.03 4.39
CA LYS A 12 21.66 -26.66 5.50
C LYS A 12 22.57 -25.48 5.17
N PHE A 13 23.07 -25.37 3.93
CA PHE A 13 23.88 -24.21 3.52
C PHE A 13 23.03 -22.96 3.31
N GLN A 14 21.81 -23.10 2.78
CA GLN A 14 20.86 -21.99 2.68
C GLN A 14 20.56 -21.40 4.05
N ASP A 15 20.26 -22.24 5.06
CA ASP A 15 19.96 -21.80 6.43
C ASP A 15 21.14 -21.08 7.10
N LYS A 16 22.38 -21.41 6.72
CA LYS A 16 23.60 -20.74 7.18
C LYS A 16 23.87 -19.39 6.49
N LEU A 17 23.36 -19.21 5.27
CA LEU A 17 23.52 -17.99 4.49
C LEU A 17 22.43 -16.94 4.76
N LEU A 18 21.39 -17.31 5.52
CA LEU A 18 20.34 -16.36 5.92
C LEU A 18 20.91 -15.28 6.83
N ASP A 19 20.71 -14.02 6.45
CA ASP A 19 20.99 -12.87 7.30
C ASP A 19 19.90 -12.74 8.37
N LEU A 20 20.20 -13.16 9.60
CA LEU A 20 19.30 -13.04 10.75
C LEU A 20 19.46 -11.72 11.52
N SER A 21 20.18 -10.74 10.97
CA SER A 21 20.36 -9.45 11.62
C SER A 21 19.10 -8.59 11.59
N ALA A 22 18.99 -7.67 12.55
CA ALA A 22 17.91 -6.68 12.63
C ALA A 22 17.85 -5.71 11.43
N ARG A 23 18.85 -5.72 10.54
CA ARG A 23 18.86 -4.93 9.29
C ARG A 23 18.07 -5.59 8.17
N ASN A 24 17.82 -6.89 8.26
CA ASN A 24 17.06 -7.63 7.28
C ASN A 24 15.57 -7.26 7.37
N LYS A 25 15.00 -6.77 6.28
CA LYS A 25 13.57 -6.38 6.21
C LYS A 25 12.61 -7.56 6.30
N LEU A 26 13.08 -8.78 6.07
CA LEU A 26 12.31 -9.99 6.31
C LEU A 26 12.16 -10.29 7.81
N LEU A 27 13.00 -9.72 8.67
CA LEU A 27 12.87 -9.84 10.13
C LEU A 27 12.39 -8.54 10.79
N ASN A 28 12.77 -7.40 10.23
CA ASN A 28 12.49 -6.09 10.79
C ASN A 28 11.94 -5.13 9.73
N PHE A 29 10.73 -5.42 9.28
CA PHE A 29 10.00 -4.57 8.35
C PHE A 29 9.56 -3.28 9.06
N LYS A 30 9.88 -2.13 8.45
CA LYS A 30 9.44 -0.82 8.94
C LYS A 30 8.46 -0.20 7.95
N PHE A 31 7.21 -0.06 8.37
CA PHE A 31 6.21 0.69 7.61
C PHE A 31 6.65 2.15 7.48
N SER A 32 6.73 2.62 6.24
CA SER A 32 7.12 4.00 5.95
C SER A 32 6.33 4.55 4.79
N GLU A 33 5.58 5.61 5.06
CA GLU A 33 4.87 6.36 4.03
C GLU A 33 5.81 7.11 3.08
N LYS A 34 7.07 7.32 3.46
CA LYS A 34 8.07 8.01 2.62
C LYS A 34 8.90 7.07 1.77
N ALA A 35 9.07 5.82 2.20
CA ALA A 35 9.87 4.84 1.49
C ALA A 35 9.28 4.54 0.11
N ARG A 36 10.15 4.45 -0.90
CA ARG A 36 9.79 4.11 -2.30
C ARG A 36 9.89 2.60 -2.59
N THR A 37 10.18 1.80 -1.56
CA THR A 37 10.42 0.35 -1.65
C THR A 37 9.20 -0.47 -1.22
N GLN A 38 8.11 0.18 -0.83
CA GLN A 38 6.90 -0.47 -0.35
C GLN A 38 5.66 0.34 -0.75
N ILE A 39 4.59 -0.37 -1.10
CA ILE A 39 3.26 0.19 -1.34
C ILE A 39 2.29 -0.67 -0.54
N ARG A 40 1.42 0.00 0.22
CA ARG A 40 0.43 -0.67 1.05
C ARG A 40 -0.87 -0.84 0.28
N ILE A 41 -1.36 -2.07 0.25
CA ILE A 41 -2.69 -2.43 -0.25
C ILE A 41 -3.67 -2.37 0.92
N VAL A 42 -4.87 -1.84 0.67
CA VAL A 42 -5.94 -1.68 1.66
C VAL A 42 -7.26 -2.19 1.11
N ASN A 43 -8.22 -2.43 2.01
CA ASN A 43 -9.61 -2.70 1.65
C ASN A 43 -9.79 -3.87 0.66
N ASP A 44 -9.02 -4.94 0.84
CA ASP A 44 -9.22 -6.22 0.14
C ASP A 44 -8.79 -7.37 1.05
N ALA A 45 -9.44 -8.52 0.94
CA ALA A 45 -9.16 -9.68 1.77
C ALA A 45 -7.97 -10.47 1.21
N PRO A 46 -7.04 -10.95 2.06
CA PRO A 46 -5.87 -11.73 1.65
C PRO A 46 -6.20 -12.87 0.68
N ASP A 47 -7.19 -13.70 1.02
CA ASP A 47 -7.60 -14.84 0.18
C ASP A 47 -8.09 -14.42 -1.21
N ARG A 48 -8.81 -13.29 -1.30
CA ARG A 48 -9.31 -12.78 -2.57
C ARG A 48 -8.16 -12.34 -3.46
N ILE A 49 -7.18 -11.62 -2.89
CA ILE A 49 -5.99 -11.19 -3.62
C ILE A 49 -5.21 -12.42 -4.11
N TYR A 50 -4.98 -13.39 -3.23
CA TYR A 50 -4.30 -14.63 -3.59
C TYR A 50 -5.01 -15.38 -4.71
N LYS A 51 -6.32 -15.65 -4.57
CA LYS A 51 -7.10 -16.34 -5.60
C LYS A 51 -7.02 -15.63 -6.95
N ARG A 52 -7.14 -14.30 -6.96
CA ARG A 52 -7.04 -13.50 -8.17
C ARG A 52 -5.66 -13.63 -8.84
N LEU A 53 -4.58 -13.61 -8.07
CA LEU A 53 -3.22 -13.75 -8.59
C LEU A 53 -2.95 -15.17 -9.09
N ASN A 54 -3.40 -16.19 -8.34
CA ASN A 54 -3.27 -17.60 -8.69
C ASN A 54 -4.09 -17.98 -9.93
N ASP A 55 -5.21 -17.30 -10.19
CA ASP A 55 -5.97 -17.39 -11.45
C ASP A 55 -5.22 -16.76 -12.65
N GLY A 56 -3.98 -16.28 -12.47
CA GLY A 56 -3.18 -15.60 -13.49
C GLY A 56 -3.68 -14.21 -13.84
N ARG A 57 -4.58 -13.61 -13.03
CA ARG A 57 -5.15 -12.29 -13.35
C ARG A 57 -4.13 -11.19 -13.10
N LYS A 58 -4.13 -10.24 -14.01
CA LYS A 58 -3.37 -9.00 -13.89
C LYS A 58 -4.18 -7.96 -13.12
N LEU A 59 -3.63 -7.47 -12.01
CA LEU A 59 -4.31 -6.57 -11.08
C LEU A 59 -3.76 -5.15 -11.21
N VAL A 60 -4.64 -4.15 -11.24
CA VAL A 60 -4.28 -2.74 -11.32
C VAL A 60 -4.11 -2.18 -9.91
N LEU A 61 -3.02 -1.45 -9.67
CA LEU A 61 -2.89 -0.64 -8.46
C LEU A 61 -3.66 0.67 -8.63
N GLU A 62 -4.64 0.90 -7.77
CA GLU A 62 -5.49 2.10 -7.80
C GLU A 62 -5.12 3.04 -6.65
N THR A 63 -5.22 4.33 -6.91
CA THR A 63 -4.91 5.39 -5.95
C THR A 63 -6.17 5.85 -5.24
N LEU A 64 -6.00 6.57 -4.14
CA LEU A 64 -7.09 7.40 -3.63
C LEU A 64 -7.29 8.58 -4.59
N PRO A 65 -8.53 9.01 -4.85
CA PRO A 65 -8.76 10.28 -5.53
C PRO A 65 -8.11 11.40 -4.71
N GLU A 66 -7.59 12.43 -5.36
CA GLU A 66 -7.17 13.62 -4.60
C GLU A 66 -8.43 14.23 -3.99
N PRO A 67 -8.38 14.72 -2.73
CA PRO A 67 -9.49 15.51 -2.22
C PRO A 67 -9.61 16.73 -3.13
N ASP A 68 -10.83 17.17 -3.46
CA ASP A 68 -11.10 18.25 -4.41
C ASP A 68 -10.54 19.63 -3.99
N GLY A 69 -9.65 19.67 -3.00
CA GLY A 69 -9.02 20.86 -2.47
C GLY A 69 -10.01 21.81 -1.81
N THR A 70 -11.29 21.44 -1.71
CA THR A 70 -12.34 22.12 -0.98
C THR A 70 -12.37 21.58 0.45
N PRO A 71 -11.91 22.35 1.43
CA PRO A 71 -12.19 22.09 2.82
C PRO A 71 -13.68 21.75 3.05
N PRO A 72 -14.02 20.85 3.99
CA PRO A 72 -15.41 20.48 4.27
C PRO A 72 -16.35 21.67 4.55
N ASP A 73 -15.81 22.76 5.10
CA ASP A 73 -16.53 24.04 5.30
C ASP A 73 -16.94 24.74 4.00
N GLU A 74 -16.22 24.50 2.89
CA GLU A 74 -16.57 25.02 1.56
C GLU A 74 -17.77 24.30 0.92
N ASN A 75 -18.14 23.12 1.44
CA ASN A 75 -19.33 22.39 1.01
C ASN A 75 -20.62 22.88 1.68
N SER A 76 -20.52 23.82 2.62
CA SER A 76 -21.71 24.42 3.24
C SER A 76 -22.52 25.23 2.23
N GLU A 77 -23.86 25.20 2.31
CA GLU A 77 -24.75 25.95 1.42
C GLU A 77 -24.42 27.45 1.42
N GLN A 78 -24.06 27.99 2.59
CA GLN A 78 -23.67 29.39 2.76
C GLN A 78 -22.39 29.73 1.99
N PHE A 79 -21.41 28.83 1.99
CA PHE A 79 -20.17 29.03 1.24
C PHE A 79 -20.41 28.97 -0.26
N GLN A 80 -21.21 28.01 -0.74
CA GLN A 80 -21.52 27.87 -2.16
C GLN A 80 -22.29 29.08 -2.69
N GLN A 81 -23.28 29.58 -1.95
CA GLN A 81 -24.04 30.77 -2.33
C GLN A 81 -23.14 32.01 -2.46
N LEU A 82 -22.24 32.23 -1.49
CA LEU A 82 -21.30 33.34 -1.53
C LEU A 82 -20.25 33.18 -2.63
N LEU A 83 -19.81 31.95 -2.92
CA LEU A 83 -18.90 31.69 -4.03
C LEU A 83 -19.56 32.00 -5.38
N ILE A 84 -20.83 31.64 -5.56
CA ILE A 84 -21.61 31.98 -6.76
C ILE A 84 -21.77 33.50 -6.88
N GLU A 85 -22.11 34.18 -5.78
CA GLU A 85 -22.21 35.64 -5.72
C GLU A 85 -20.89 36.27 -6.18
N ILE A 86 -19.77 35.91 -5.53
CA ILE A 86 -18.45 36.48 -5.83
C ILE A 86 -17.98 36.14 -7.25
N ARG A 87 -18.26 34.93 -7.77
CA ARG A 87 -17.96 34.58 -9.18
C ARG A 87 -18.69 35.49 -10.17
N SER A 88 -19.90 35.92 -9.86
CA SER A 88 -20.68 36.83 -10.72
C SER A 88 -20.19 38.27 -10.65
N THR A 89 -19.61 38.70 -9.53
CA THR A 89 -19.17 40.09 -9.31
C THR A 89 -17.70 40.33 -9.65
N ASP A 90 -16.85 39.30 -9.64
CA ASP A 90 -15.41 39.46 -9.79
C ASP A 90 -14.99 39.62 -11.27
N GLU A 91 -14.50 40.82 -11.61
CA GLU A 91 -14.06 41.19 -12.97
C GLU A 91 -12.88 40.34 -13.47
N GLN A 92 -11.96 39.91 -12.60
CA GLN A 92 -10.80 39.09 -12.97
C GLN A 92 -11.22 37.66 -13.34
N TYR A 93 -12.23 37.12 -12.67
CA TYR A 93 -12.79 35.81 -13.00
C TYR A 93 -13.62 35.83 -14.29
N GLN A 94 -14.48 36.84 -14.45
CA GLN A 94 -15.31 37.00 -15.66
C GLN A 94 -14.45 37.18 -16.91
N SER A 95 -13.40 38.01 -16.84
CA SER A 95 -12.45 38.19 -17.95
C SER A 95 -11.63 36.93 -18.25
N ALA A 96 -11.28 36.13 -17.24
CA ALA A 96 -10.56 34.87 -17.43
C ALA A 96 -11.41 33.76 -18.08
N ILE A 97 -12.75 33.81 -17.97
CA ILE A 97 -13.67 32.84 -18.60
C ILE A 97 -14.13 33.32 -19.98
N ALA A 98 -14.23 34.63 -20.21
CA ALA A 98 -14.69 35.20 -21.47
C ALA A 98 -13.70 35.02 -22.62
N ASN A 99 -12.40 34.87 -22.34
CA ASN A 99 -11.35 34.67 -23.33
C ASN A 99 -11.05 33.17 -23.51
N ASP A 100 -11.64 32.54 -24.53
CA ASP A 100 -11.53 31.08 -24.77
C ASP A 100 -10.19 30.66 -25.42
N ASP A 101 -9.50 31.58 -26.12
CA ASP A 101 -8.23 31.34 -26.83
C ASP A 101 -6.98 31.36 -25.92
N GLU A 102 -7.06 32.01 -24.75
CA GLU A 102 -6.00 32.07 -23.75
C GLU A 102 -6.56 31.68 -22.38
N ARG A 103 -6.91 30.39 -22.18
CA ARG A 103 -7.15 29.93 -20.80
C ARG A 103 -5.87 30.19 -20.00
N PRO A 104 -5.85 31.17 -19.07
CA PRO A 104 -4.61 31.49 -18.38
C PRO A 104 -4.15 30.25 -17.60
N GLU A 105 -2.86 29.92 -17.64
CA GLU A 105 -2.26 28.90 -16.76
C GLU A 105 -2.59 29.16 -15.26
N ASN A 106 -2.99 30.39 -14.95
CA ASN A 106 -3.35 30.90 -13.63
C ASN A 106 -4.85 30.80 -13.26
N LEU A 107 -5.72 30.13 -14.04
CA LEU A 107 -7.15 30.01 -13.72
C LEU A 107 -7.39 29.39 -12.34
N GLN A 108 -6.55 28.40 -11.98
CA GLN A 108 -6.54 27.80 -10.64
C GLN A 108 -6.10 28.80 -9.55
N ALA A 109 -5.18 29.71 -9.84
CA ALA A 109 -4.74 30.74 -8.91
C ALA A 109 -5.84 31.80 -8.69
N ILE A 110 -6.53 32.20 -9.75
CA ILE A 110 -7.68 33.11 -9.68
C ILE A 110 -8.79 32.47 -8.85
N GLU A 111 -9.13 31.20 -9.12
CA GLU A 111 -10.17 30.50 -8.35
C GLU A 111 -9.80 30.35 -6.86
N ARG A 112 -8.52 30.11 -6.55
CA ARG A 112 -8.03 30.10 -5.18
C ARG A 112 -8.21 31.45 -4.48
N LEU A 113 -7.92 32.56 -5.15
CA LEU A 113 -8.12 33.90 -4.61
C LEU A 113 -9.59 34.20 -4.34
N LEU A 114 -10.51 33.73 -5.20
CA LEU A 114 -11.96 33.88 -4.96
C LEU A 114 -12.39 33.10 -3.72
N ARG A 115 -11.92 31.86 -3.55
CA ARG A 115 -12.23 31.06 -2.36
C ARG A 115 -11.68 31.73 -1.09
N ASP A 116 -10.48 32.30 -1.14
CA ASP A 116 -9.92 33.08 -0.01
C ASP A 116 -10.78 34.33 0.33
N LYS A 117 -11.37 34.99 -0.68
CA LYS A 117 -12.33 36.10 -0.47
C LYS A 117 -13.62 35.61 0.21
N VAL A 118 -14.18 34.47 -0.21
CA VAL A 118 -15.37 33.86 0.43
C VAL A 118 -15.07 33.52 1.90
N ARG A 119 -13.90 32.93 2.17
CA ARG A 119 -13.46 32.59 3.54
C ARG A 119 -13.36 33.83 4.43
N ALA A 120 -12.82 34.92 3.91
CA ALA A 120 -12.77 36.19 4.64
C ALA A 120 -14.16 36.73 4.99
N LYS A 121 -15.13 36.66 4.06
CA LYS A 121 -16.52 37.09 4.26
C LYS A 121 -17.24 36.25 5.32
N LEU A 122 -16.95 34.94 5.38
CA LEU A 122 -17.48 34.01 6.37
C LEU A 122 -16.69 33.94 7.69
N LYS A 123 -15.66 34.78 7.88
CA LYS A 123 -14.73 34.71 9.03
C LYS A 123 -14.09 33.33 9.23
N LEU A 124 -13.94 32.56 8.14
CA LEU A 124 -13.25 31.29 8.15
C LEU A 124 -11.72 31.50 8.11
N PRO A 125 -10.93 30.60 8.72
CA PRO A 125 -9.48 30.69 8.66
C PRO A 125 -8.98 30.61 7.20
N LYS A 126 -8.01 31.47 6.85
CA LYS A 126 -7.35 31.45 5.54
C LYS A 126 -6.68 30.09 5.30
N LEU A 127 -6.71 29.61 4.06
CA LEU A 127 -5.99 28.41 3.64
C LEU A 127 -4.48 28.68 3.62
N ILE A 128 -3.85 28.65 4.79
CA ILE A 128 -2.40 28.72 4.92
C ILE A 128 -1.84 27.33 4.57
N GLY A 129 -1.52 27.15 3.29
CA GLY A 129 -0.72 26.06 2.73
C GLY A 129 -1.11 24.64 3.15
N SER A 130 -1.76 23.88 2.26
CA SER A 130 -1.83 22.40 2.30
C SER A 130 -2.37 21.72 3.58
N LYS A 131 -2.77 22.45 4.62
CA LYS A 131 -3.07 21.89 5.95
C LYS A 131 -4.53 21.54 6.21
N ILE A 132 -5.42 21.74 5.23
CA ILE A 132 -6.84 21.36 5.35
C ILE A 132 -7.20 20.20 4.41
N SER A 133 -6.24 19.67 3.64
CA SER A 133 -6.46 18.43 2.90
C SER A 133 -6.53 17.26 3.89
N PRO A 134 -7.57 16.41 3.83
CA PRO A 134 -7.67 15.24 4.70
C PRO A 134 -6.44 14.35 4.52
N THR A 135 -6.02 13.69 5.60
CA THR A 135 -4.98 12.66 5.48
C THR A 135 -5.47 11.53 4.56
N PRO A 136 -4.58 10.78 3.89
CA PRO A 136 -4.99 9.65 3.07
C PRO A 136 -5.91 8.66 3.82
N GLN A 137 -5.66 8.48 5.12
CA GLN A 137 -6.47 7.67 6.02
C GLN A 137 -7.89 8.24 6.20
N GLN A 138 -8.01 9.55 6.49
CA GLN A 138 -9.30 10.22 6.67
C GLN A 138 -10.11 10.19 5.38
N GLN A 139 -9.45 10.40 4.24
CA GLN A 139 -10.12 10.35 2.95
C GLN A 139 -10.58 8.94 2.59
N ALA A 140 -9.75 7.92 2.84
CA ALA A 140 -10.15 6.53 2.67
C ALA A 140 -11.39 6.20 3.51
N GLN A 141 -11.42 6.60 4.78
CA GLN A 141 -12.60 6.43 5.65
C GLN A 141 -13.84 7.13 5.10
N GLY A 142 -13.71 8.36 4.59
CA GLY A 142 -14.80 9.09 3.95
C GLY A 142 -15.37 8.41 2.69
N LEU A 143 -14.54 7.61 2.01
CA LEU A 143 -14.93 6.80 0.84
C LEU A 143 -15.39 5.37 1.22
N GLY A 144 -15.45 5.03 2.51
CA GLY A 144 -15.77 3.68 2.99
C GLY A 144 -14.67 2.66 2.73
N ILE A 145 -13.44 3.10 2.48
CA ILE A 145 -12.25 2.25 2.28
C ILE A 145 -11.60 2.06 3.65
N ASN A 146 -11.48 0.82 4.12
CA ASN A 146 -10.84 0.53 5.41
C ASN A 146 -9.30 0.76 5.33
N PRO A 147 -8.73 1.74 6.06
CA PRO A 147 -7.29 2.00 6.06
C PRO A 147 -6.54 1.24 7.17
N ALA A 148 -7.18 0.31 7.89
CA ALA A 148 -6.57 -0.49 8.96
C ALA A 148 -5.55 -1.49 8.41
N TYR A 149 -4.51 -1.78 9.21
CA TYR A 149 -3.48 -2.76 8.83
C TYR A 149 -4.07 -4.17 8.85
N ASP A 150 -4.98 -4.40 9.79
CA ASP A 150 -5.77 -5.61 9.88
C ASP A 150 -6.87 -5.57 8.83
N LEU A 151 -6.63 -6.32 7.76
CA LEU A 151 -7.59 -6.50 6.68
C LEU A 151 -8.70 -7.44 7.15
N PRO A 152 -9.95 -7.22 6.71
CA PRO A 152 -11.04 -8.12 7.07
C PRO A 152 -10.76 -9.51 6.50
N SER A 153 -11.13 -10.53 7.28
CA SER A 153 -11.16 -11.91 6.78
C SER A 153 -12.13 -12.03 5.61
N SER A 154 -11.87 -13.01 4.73
CA SER A 154 -12.61 -13.25 3.49
C SER A 154 -14.13 -13.47 3.64
N VAL A 155 -14.61 -13.61 4.88
CA VAL A 155 -16.03 -13.72 5.28
C VAL A 155 -16.79 -12.40 5.11
N THR A 156 -16.11 -11.25 5.07
CA THR A 156 -16.75 -9.95 4.92
C THR A 156 -16.86 -9.58 3.44
N GLU A 157 -18.06 -9.26 2.95
CA GLU A 157 -18.27 -8.80 1.56
C GLU A 157 -17.56 -7.46 1.31
N VAL A 158 -16.29 -7.52 0.92
CA VAL A 158 -15.54 -6.34 0.49
C VAL A 158 -15.99 -5.97 -0.92
N ARG A 159 -16.73 -4.87 -1.05
CA ARG A 159 -17.06 -4.24 -2.34
C ARG A 159 -15.77 -3.74 -2.99
N GLY A 160 -15.23 -4.53 -3.92
CA GLY A 160 -14.05 -4.17 -4.69
C GLY A 160 -14.08 -4.85 -6.05
N SER A 161 -13.73 -4.09 -7.10
CA SER A 161 -13.62 -4.61 -8.46
C SER A 161 -12.62 -5.78 -8.50
N SER A 162 -12.97 -6.84 -9.21
CA SER A 162 -12.19 -8.09 -9.28
C SER A 162 -10.76 -7.92 -9.81
N SER A 163 -10.45 -6.77 -10.41
CA SER A 163 -9.17 -6.50 -11.06
C SER A 163 -8.38 -5.35 -10.42
N VAL A 164 -8.87 -4.78 -9.32
CA VAL A 164 -8.28 -3.58 -8.70
C VAL A 164 -7.71 -3.91 -7.33
N LEU A 165 -6.55 -3.36 -6.99
CA LEU A 165 -5.95 -3.36 -5.67
C LEU A 165 -5.85 -1.91 -5.20
N GLN A 166 -6.66 -1.57 -4.19
CA GLN A 166 -6.72 -0.22 -3.65
C GLN A 166 -5.46 0.08 -2.83
N THR A 167 -4.86 1.25 -3.05
CA THR A 167 -3.78 1.77 -2.21
C THR A 167 -4.27 2.93 -1.35
N LEU A 168 -3.50 3.27 -0.32
CA LEU A 168 -3.75 4.41 0.59
C LEU A 168 -3.01 5.68 0.14
N LEU A 169 -2.70 5.83 -1.15
CA LEU A 169 -1.84 6.91 -1.65
C LEU A 169 -2.59 7.77 -2.68
N PHE A 170 -2.37 9.08 -2.63
CA PHE A 170 -2.81 10.00 -3.68
C PHE A 170 -1.98 9.82 -4.96
N PRO A 171 -2.50 10.21 -6.15
CA PRO A 171 -1.87 9.97 -7.44
C PRO A 171 -0.42 10.42 -7.52
N LYS A 172 -0.12 11.64 -7.04
CA LYS A 172 1.26 12.18 -7.04
C LYS A 172 2.22 11.35 -6.19
N GLU A 173 1.80 10.96 -4.98
CA GLU A 173 2.64 10.18 -4.07
C GLU A 173 2.80 8.74 -4.52
N PHE A 174 1.71 8.17 -5.06
CA PHE A 174 1.68 6.86 -5.66
C PHE A 174 2.64 6.78 -6.85
N GLU A 175 2.59 7.69 -7.83
CA GLU A 175 3.50 7.68 -8.98
C GLU A 175 4.96 7.71 -8.53
N ARG A 176 5.30 8.58 -7.56
CA ARG A 176 6.65 8.66 -7.00
C ARG A 176 7.11 7.33 -6.39
N LYS A 177 6.23 6.63 -5.67
CA LYS A 177 6.56 5.32 -5.07
C LYS A 177 6.59 4.20 -6.08
N ALA A 178 5.57 4.08 -6.91
CA ALA A 178 5.43 3.02 -7.91
C ALA A 178 6.55 3.08 -8.96
N SER A 179 6.93 4.28 -9.39
CA SER A 179 8.09 4.50 -10.25
C SER A 179 9.40 4.10 -9.56
N GLY A 180 9.59 4.50 -8.29
CA GLY A 180 10.76 4.10 -7.50
C GLY A 180 10.86 2.59 -7.29
N LEU A 181 9.73 1.94 -6.97
CA LEU A 181 9.62 0.50 -6.79
C LEU A 181 9.93 -0.23 -8.11
N SER A 182 9.28 0.16 -9.20
CA SER A 182 9.49 -0.44 -10.52
C SER A 182 10.94 -0.29 -11.01
N THR A 183 11.54 0.88 -10.76
CA THR A 183 12.97 1.11 -11.08
C THR A 183 13.87 0.19 -10.24
N GLY A 184 13.65 0.10 -8.93
CA GLY A 184 14.44 -0.77 -8.06
C GLY A 184 14.36 -2.24 -8.45
N VAL A 185 13.17 -2.73 -8.82
CA VAL A 185 12.96 -4.09 -9.30
C VAL A 185 13.70 -4.33 -10.61
N ARG A 186 13.61 -3.39 -11.56
CA ARG A 186 14.35 -3.47 -12.82
C ARG A 186 15.87 -3.52 -12.58
N THR A 187 16.40 -2.67 -11.71
CA THR A 187 17.81 -2.66 -11.34
C THR A 187 18.23 -4.00 -10.73
N SER A 188 17.46 -4.53 -9.79
CA SER A 188 17.71 -5.85 -9.19
C SER A 188 17.82 -6.96 -10.23
N ILE A 189 16.90 -6.99 -11.20
CA ILE A 189 16.91 -7.98 -12.28
C ILE A 189 18.13 -7.77 -13.20
N GLN A 190 18.49 -6.53 -13.52
CA GLN A 190 19.64 -6.23 -14.39
C GLN A 190 20.98 -6.57 -13.74
N GLU A 191 21.13 -6.32 -12.44
CA GLU A 191 22.39 -6.51 -11.70
C GLU A 191 22.58 -7.96 -11.24
N THR A 192 21.52 -8.59 -10.75
CA THR A 192 21.61 -9.91 -10.10
C THR A 192 20.85 -11.01 -10.83
N GLY A 193 20.04 -10.67 -11.84
CA GLY A 193 19.15 -11.61 -12.52
C GLY A 193 17.92 -12.00 -11.69
N ARG A 194 17.71 -11.44 -10.50
CA ARG A 194 16.66 -11.86 -9.57
C ARG A 194 15.57 -10.81 -9.42
N ASN A 195 14.32 -11.27 -9.50
CA ASN A 195 13.17 -10.47 -9.10
C ASN A 195 13.10 -10.42 -7.57
N THR A 196 13.11 -9.21 -7.01
CA THR A 196 13.07 -8.97 -5.57
C THR A 196 11.75 -8.33 -5.11
N LEU A 197 10.72 -8.36 -5.97
CA LEU A 197 9.39 -7.87 -5.65
C LEU A 197 8.48 -8.97 -5.14
N TYR A 198 7.96 -8.77 -3.94
CA TYR A 198 7.01 -9.68 -3.30
C TYR A 198 5.81 -8.89 -2.82
N LEU A 199 4.64 -9.51 -2.89
CA LEU A 199 3.48 -9.10 -2.13
C LEU A 199 3.50 -9.84 -0.79
N ALA A 200 3.61 -9.10 0.31
CA ALA A 200 3.64 -9.68 1.64
C ALA A 200 2.21 -9.85 2.18
N PHE A 201 1.91 -11.03 2.72
CA PHE A 201 0.63 -11.42 3.29
C PHE A 201 0.82 -11.74 4.77
N GLY A 202 0.16 -10.98 5.63
CA GLY A 202 0.28 -11.09 7.08
C GLY A 202 1.63 -10.59 7.60
N MET A 203 1.59 -10.01 8.80
CA MET A 203 2.78 -9.51 9.48
C MET A 203 2.76 -10.06 10.90
N LEU A 204 3.86 -10.70 11.31
CA LEU A 204 4.06 -11.15 12.67
C LEU A 204 4.79 -10.06 13.45
N GLU A 205 4.19 -9.64 14.56
CA GLU A 205 4.86 -8.80 15.55
C GLU A 205 5.51 -9.71 16.61
N TRP A 206 6.78 -9.48 16.90
CA TRP A 206 7.54 -10.29 17.87
C TRP A 206 8.60 -9.46 18.58
N PHE A 207 9.09 -9.97 19.71
CA PHE A 207 10.11 -9.36 20.54
C PHE A 207 11.25 -10.37 20.70
N GLU A 208 12.50 -9.89 20.81
CA GLU A 208 13.67 -10.78 20.93
C GLU A 208 13.69 -11.54 22.27
N SER A 209 13.09 -10.97 23.31
CA SER A 209 12.88 -11.59 24.61
C SER A 209 11.66 -10.97 25.28
N GLU A 210 11.11 -11.63 26.30
CA GLU A 210 10.01 -11.08 27.12
C GLU A 210 10.36 -9.74 27.77
N SER A 211 11.65 -9.52 28.05
CA SER A 211 12.17 -8.29 28.67
C SER A 211 12.52 -7.19 27.66
N SER A 212 12.38 -7.44 26.35
CA SER A 212 12.75 -6.49 25.32
C SER A 212 11.57 -5.62 24.90
N ASP A 213 11.73 -4.31 24.98
CA ASP A 213 10.73 -3.35 24.48
C ASP A 213 10.84 -3.12 22.96
N VAL A 214 11.82 -3.75 22.30
CA VAL A 214 12.06 -3.54 20.87
C VAL A 214 11.16 -4.45 20.05
N ARG A 215 10.09 -3.85 19.52
CA ARG A 215 9.15 -4.52 18.63
C ARG A 215 9.73 -4.74 17.23
N PHE A 216 9.77 -6.00 16.81
CA PHE A 216 10.04 -6.43 15.44
C PHE A 216 8.76 -6.77 14.71
N ILE A 217 8.75 -6.55 13.40
CA ILE A 217 7.64 -6.89 12.53
C ILE A 217 8.21 -7.63 11.33
N SER A 218 7.67 -8.79 10.99
CA SER A 218 8.15 -9.62 9.88
C SER A 218 7.00 -10.05 8.98
N PRO A 219 7.13 -10.01 7.65
CA PRO A 219 6.14 -10.62 6.77
C PRO A 219 6.06 -12.13 7.01
N LEU A 220 4.86 -12.69 7.00
CA LEU A 220 4.66 -14.13 7.19
C LEU A 220 4.81 -14.89 5.86
N LEU A 221 3.97 -14.51 4.89
CA LEU A 221 3.92 -15.11 3.56
C LEU A 221 4.38 -14.09 2.52
N LEU A 222 5.17 -14.53 1.55
CA LEU A 222 5.69 -13.73 0.46
C LEU A 222 5.22 -14.35 -0.85
N TYR A 223 4.51 -13.57 -1.66
CA TYR A 223 4.07 -14.00 -2.99
C TYR A 223 4.89 -13.28 -4.05
N PRO A 224 5.73 -13.98 -4.84
CA PRO A 224 6.54 -13.35 -5.88
C PRO A 224 5.66 -12.71 -6.95
N VAL A 225 5.84 -11.41 -7.19
CA VAL A 225 5.07 -10.68 -8.20
C VAL A 225 5.96 -9.85 -9.11
N SER A 226 5.46 -9.52 -10.30
CA SER A 226 6.09 -8.55 -11.18
C SER A 226 5.23 -7.30 -11.32
N ILE A 227 5.89 -6.16 -11.50
CA ILE A 227 5.25 -4.86 -11.69
C ILE A 227 5.46 -4.39 -13.13
N GLU A 228 4.37 -4.06 -13.81
CA GLU A 228 4.38 -3.54 -15.17
C GLU A 228 3.80 -2.13 -15.21
N ARG A 229 4.51 -1.19 -15.83
CA ARG A 229 4.09 0.20 -16.01
C ARG A 229 3.65 0.41 -17.46
N LYS A 230 2.41 0.83 -17.68
CA LYS A 230 1.87 1.14 -19.02
C LYS A 230 1.28 2.55 -19.10
N PRO A 231 1.49 3.28 -20.22
CA PRO A 231 0.73 4.48 -20.49
C PRO A 231 -0.71 4.12 -20.87
N VAL A 232 -1.68 4.76 -20.24
CA VAL A 232 -3.13 4.61 -20.50
C VAL A 232 -3.74 6.01 -20.47
N ARG A 233 -4.27 6.47 -21.62
CA ARG A 233 -4.91 7.80 -21.77
C ARG A 233 -4.03 8.96 -21.24
N GLY A 234 -2.73 8.91 -21.51
CA GLY A 234 -1.78 9.96 -21.09
C GLY A 234 -1.30 9.88 -19.63
N GLN A 235 -1.76 8.90 -18.85
CA GLN A 235 -1.30 8.65 -17.48
C GLN A 235 -0.64 7.28 -17.36
N TYR A 236 0.30 7.12 -16.43
CA TYR A 236 0.91 5.81 -16.17
C TYR A 236 0.03 5.01 -15.20
N ARG A 237 -0.28 3.76 -15.58
CA ARG A 237 -0.91 2.77 -14.71
C ARG A 237 0.06 1.64 -14.39
N TYR A 238 0.00 1.15 -13.16
CA TYR A 238 0.84 0.06 -12.68
C TYR A 238 -0.01 -1.16 -12.46
N PHE A 239 0.53 -2.29 -12.89
CA PHE A 239 -0.14 -3.57 -12.82
C PHE A 239 0.77 -4.57 -12.15
N ILE A 240 0.18 -5.40 -11.31
CA ILE A 240 0.83 -6.51 -10.63
C ILE A 240 0.29 -7.81 -11.23
N LYS A 241 1.18 -8.77 -11.46
CA LYS A 241 0.84 -10.15 -11.81
C LYS A 241 1.76 -11.10 -11.04
N ALA A 242 1.32 -12.35 -10.86
CA ALA A 242 2.17 -13.41 -10.36
C ALA A 242 3.45 -13.50 -11.21
N TYR A 243 4.60 -13.62 -10.54
CA TYR A 243 5.87 -13.93 -11.20
C TYR A 243 6.13 -15.43 -11.10
N GLU A 244 5.87 -15.98 -9.92
CA GLU A 244 5.79 -17.42 -9.64
C GLU A 244 4.43 -17.67 -8.97
N ASP A 245 3.89 -18.87 -9.14
CA ASP A 245 2.54 -19.23 -8.68
C ASP A 245 2.55 -19.95 -7.32
N GLU A 246 3.61 -19.74 -6.53
CA GLU A 246 3.77 -20.35 -5.21
C GLU A 246 4.13 -19.31 -4.15
N PHE A 247 3.57 -19.51 -2.95
CA PHE A 247 3.96 -18.73 -1.79
C PHE A 247 5.29 -19.20 -1.21
N GLU A 248 6.12 -18.24 -0.84
CA GLU A 248 7.26 -18.47 0.01
C GLU A 248 6.90 -18.10 1.46
N VAL A 249 6.99 -19.07 2.36
CA VAL A 249 7.01 -18.78 3.81
C VAL A 249 8.32 -18.08 4.10
N ASN A 250 8.27 -16.94 4.80
CA ASN A 250 9.46 -16.13 5.06
C ASN A 250 10.58 -16.97 5.69
N PRO A 251 11.69 -17.25 4.96
CA PRO A 251 12.70 -18.19 5.40
C PRO A 251 13.50 -17.66 6.60
N CYS A 252 13.74 -16.34 6.64
CA CYS A 252 14.45 -15.71 7.74
C CYS A 252 13.61 -15.78 9.03
N LEU A 253 12.31 -15.50 8.93
CA LEU A 253 11.41 -15.58 10.08
C LEU A 253 11.27 -17.02 10.58
N ARG A 254 11.08 -17.99 9.68
CA ARG A 254 11.02 -19.41 10.02
C ARG A 254 12.27 -19.86 10.77
N GLU A 255 13.45 -19.49 10.27
CA GLU A 255 14.70 -19.88 10.92
C GLU A 255 14.92 -19.15 12.25
N ARG A 256 14.50 -17.88 12.38
CA ARG A 256 14.56 -17.13 13.63
C ARG A 256 13.66 -17.75 14.70
N LEU A 257 12.40 -18.05 14.36
CA LEU A 257 11.45 -18.68 15.28
C LEU A 257 11.91 -20.07 15.72
N ARG A 258 12.45 -20.87 14.79
CA ARG A 258 12.99 -22.19 15.09
C ARG A 258 14.20 -22.14 16.04
N ARG A 259 15.14 -21.21 15.81
CA ARG A 259 16.37 -21.10 16.63
C ARG A 259 16.12 -20.52 18.02
N ASP A 260 15.29 -19.49 18.11
CA ASP A 260 15.18 -18.69 19.33
C ASP A 260 13.99 -19.11 20.19
N PHE A 261 12.92 -19.62 19.57
CA PHE A 261 11.66 -19.97 20.24
C PHE A 261 11.29 -21.46 20.10
N GLY A 262 12.05 -22.24 19.32
CA GLY A 262 11.72 -23.65 19.05
C GLY A 262 10.43 -23.85 18.22
N ILE A 263 9.88 -22.77 17.64
CA ILE A 263 8.63 -22.82 16.88
C ILE A 263 8.96 -23.10 15.41
N GLU A 264 8.45 -24.21 14.88
CA GLU A 264 8.55 -24.52 13.45
C GLU A 264 7.30 -24.02 12.71
N LEU A 265 7.49 -23.02 11.83
CA LEU A 265 6.41 -22.56 10.98
C LEU A 265 6.03 -23.64 9.95
N PRO A 266 4.73 -23.92 9.74
CA PRO A 266 4.27 -24.89 8.76
C PRO A 266 4.53 -24.38 7.34
N ASP A 267 4.59 -25.29 6.37
CA ASP A 267 4.67 -24.91 4.97
C ASP A 267 3.30 -24.44 4.45
N PHE A 268 3.28 -23.51 3.48
CA PHE A 268 2.03 -22.92 2.99
C PHE A 268 1.10 -23.96 2.33
N GLN A 269 1.66 -24.98 1.66
CA GLN A 269 0.88 -26.02 0.97
C GLN A 269 -0.12 -26.72 1.89
N GLU A 270 0.12 -26.75 3.20
CA GLU A 270 -0.79 -27.35 4.17
C GLU A 270 -2.06 -26.52 4.44
N ALA A 271 -2.06 -25.22 4.14
CA ALA A 271 -3.11 -24.30 4.55
C ALA A 271 -4.14 -23.98 3.45
N SER A 272 -3.83 -24.22 2.18
CA SER A 272 -4.68 -23.95 1.00
C SER A 272 -5.11 -22.49 0.78
N SER A 273 -5.00 -21.61 1.78
CA SER A 273 -5.35 -20.17 1.72
C SER A 273 -4.56 -19.36 2.77
N PRO A 274 -4.29 -18.06 2.51
CA PRO A 274 -3.67 -17.15 3.48
C PRO A 274 -4.39 -17.11 4.84
N ASP A 275 -5.71 -16.95 4.88
CA ASP A 275 -6.45 -16.82 6.15
C ASP A 275 -6.41 -18.12 6.97
N ALA A 276 -6.41 -19.28 6.31
CA ALA A 276 -6.22 -20.57 7.00
C ALA A 276 -4.79 -20.72 7.53
N TYR A 277 -3.79 -20.23 6.79
CA TYR A 277 -2.39 -20.25 7.22
C TYR A 277 -2.21 -19.38 8.47
N PHE A 278 -2.76 -18.16 8.47
CA PHE A 278 -2.68 -17.27 9.63
C PHE A 278 -3.31 -17.88 10.89
N ARG A 279 -4.46 -18.57 10.75
CA ARG A 279 -5.09 -19.27 11.86
C ARG A 279 -4.22 -20.40 12.42
N LYS A 280 -3.61 -21.21 11.54
CA LYS A 280 -2.68 -22.27 11.97
C LYS A 280 -1.47 -21.70 12.71
N VAL A 281 -0.87 -20.63 12.17
CA VAL A 281 0.27 -19.97 12.81
C VAL A 281 -0.13 -19.37 14.16
N ALA A 282 -1.30 -18.73 14.27
CA ALA A 282 -1.80 -18.20 15.54
C ALA A 282 -1.96 -19.31 16.58
N GLN A 283 -2.58 -20.44 16.20
CA GLN A 283 -2.75 -21.59 17.08
C GLN A 283 -1.39 -22.17 17.54
N LEU A 284 -0.43 -22.34 16.61
CA LEU A 284 0.91 -22.84 16.95
C LEU A 284 1.66 -21.91 17.91
N ILE A 285 1.49 -20.60 17.77
CA ILE A 285 2.11 -19.63 18.67
C ILE A 285 1.45 -19.68 20.05
N GLU A 286 0.13 -19.80 20.13
CA GLU A 286 -0.57 -19.97 21.42
C GLU A 286 -0.14 -21.26 22.13
N GLU A 287 -0.03 -22.38 21.40
CA GLU A 287 0.41 -23.66 21.95
C GLU A 287 1.90 -23.66 22.35
N GLY A 288 2.77 -22.99 21.57
CA GLY A 288 4.21 -22.93 21.83
C GLY A 288 4.65 -21.96 22.93
N ILE A 289 3.76 -21.08 23.41
CA ILE A 289 3.99 -20.19 24.55
C ILE A 289 3.65 -20.89 25.89
N THR A 290 3.01 -22.06 25.87
CA THR A 290 2.63 -22.84 27.06
C THR A 290 3.73 -23.84 27.46
#